data_AF-A0A4S4CCW1-F1
#
_entry.id   AF-A0A4S4CCW1-F1
#
_cell.length_a   1.000
_cell.length_b   1.000
_cell.length_c   1.000
_cell.angle_alpha   90.00
_cell.angle_beta   90.00
_cell.angle_gamma   90.00
#
_symmetry.space_group_name_H-M   'P 1'
#
loop_
_entity.id
_entity.type
_entity.pdbx_description
1 polymer ?
#
loop_
_entity_poly.entity_id
_entity_poly.type
_entity_poly.pdbx_seq_one_letter_code
_entity_poly.pdbx_strand_id
1 'polypeptide(L)'
;MTFDVFPGINELPTIQQVKRLCVEKLHVFLASLGLESRPTVSATFWSFLTRECVPVDPDDKFVWHDGYLWFEVDDVKGGTDVYCVSWEPAELAVNLEELESETRARVLSPTVTLGTHWYVRRSAGQPAVVEALYGFLASALAELTRGVVVSTDGAWSMPQFHLYPADFDREYLRPEKARSDQERRWAEQIQAGLLEEFGE
;
A
#
# COMPACT_ATOMS: atom_id res chain seq x y z
N MET A 1 -5.57 -10.35 -1.42
CA MET A 1 -4.31 -9.90 -0.84
C MET A 1 -4.40 -8.40 -0.70
N THR A 2 -4.54 -7.96 0.54
CA THR A 2 -4.73 -6.56 0.91
C THR A 2 -3.77 -6.10 2.00
N PHE A 3 -3.43 -4.82 1.93
CA PHE A 3 -2.77 -4.09 3.01
C PHE A 3 -3.72 -3.01 3.49
N ASP A 4 -4.22 -3.16 4.72
CA ASP A 4 -4.99 -2.17 5.42
C ASP A 4 -4.04 -1.10 5.98
N VAL A 5 -4.41 0.17 5.85
CA VAL A 5 -3.63 1.32 6.31
C VAL A 5 -4.48 2.15 7.25
N PHE A 6 -4.10 2.14 8.53
CA PHE A 6 -4.79 2.88 9.57
C PHE A 6 -4.02 4.17 9.89
N PRO A 7 -4.62 5.36 9.72
CA PRO A 7 -3.94 6.63 9.98
C PRO A 7 -3.63 6.80 11.48
N GLY A 8 -2.51 7.46 11.76
CA GLY A 8 -2.08 7.85 13.12
C GLY A 8 -2.25 9.35 13.42
N ILE A 9 -2.72 10.15 12.46
CA ILE A 9 -3.07 11.57 12.61
C ILE A 9 -4.30 11.90 11.77
N ASN A 10 -4.92 13.06 12.04
CA ASN A 10 -6.14 13.51 11.36
C ASN A 10 -5.87 14.36 10.10
N GLU A 11 -4.63 14.34 9.60
CA GLU A 11 -4.26 15.08 8.40
C GLU A 11 -4.24 14.14 7.19
N LEU A 12 -5.00 14.48 6.17
CA LEU A 12 -5.06 13.72 4.93
C LEU A 12 -4.00 14.22 3.94
N PRO A 13 -3.15 13.33 3.41
CA PRO A 13 -2.25 13.69 2.33
C PRO A 13 -3.05 13.96 1.05
N THR A 14 -2.40 14.59 0.08
CA THR A 14 -2.90 14.70 -1.29
C THR A 14 -2.55 13.45 -2.09
N ILE A 15 -3.27 13.20 -3.19
CA ILE A 15 -2.95 12.13 -4.14
C ILE A 15 -1.50 12.26 -4.63
N GLN A 16 -1.06 13.49 -4.94
CA GLN A 16 0.31 13.74 -5.39
C GLN A 16 1.36 13.43 -4.31
N GLN A 17 1.10 13.73 -3.03
CA GLN A 17 2.02 13.39 -1.94
C GLN A 17 2.20 11.88 -1.81
N VAL A 18 1.10 11.12 -1.86
CA VAL A 18 1.12 9.65 -1.77
C VAL A 18 1.86 9.07 -2.95
N LYS A 19 1.49 9.47 -4.17
CA LYS A 19 2.12 9.01 -5.41
C LYS A 19 3.62 9.28 -5.43
N ARG A 20 4.02 10.50 -5.06
CA ARG A 20 5.44 10.89 -5.02
C ARG A 20 6.24 10.03 -4.05
N LEU A 21 5.78 9.90 -2.80
CA LEU A 21 6.49 9.13 -1.79
C LEU A 21 6.54 7.64 -2.15
N CYS A 22 5.46 7.10 -2.71
CA CYS A 22 5.42 5.72 -3.21
C CYS A 22 6.46 5.48 -4.31
N VAL A 23 6.55 6.38 -5.30
CA VAL A 23 7.54 6.31 -6.38
C VAL A 23 8.97 6.42 -5.83
N GLU A 24 9.21 7.34 -4.88
CA GLU A 24 10.51 7.47 -4.21
C GLU A 24 10.91 6.15 -3.51
N LYS A 25 9.98 5.50 -2.78
CA LYS A 25 10.22 4.21 -2.12
C LYS A 25 10.49 3.08 -3.13
N LEU A 26 9.71 3.01 -4.20
CA LEU A 26 9.92 2.04 -5.29
C LEU A 26 11.31 2.21 -5.92
N HIS A 27 11.73 3.44 -6.18
CA HIS A 27 13.04 3.75 -6.75
C HIS A 27 14.20 3.34 -5.83
N VAL A 28 14.04 3.55 -4.52
CA VAL A 28 15.01 3.07 -3.51
C VAL A 28 15.07 1.55 -3.51
N PHE A 29 13.92 0.88 -3.58
CA PHE A 29 13.86 -0.58 -3.65
C PHE A 29 14.53 -1.13 -4.91
N LEU A 30 14.22 -0.60 -6.10
CA LEU A 30 14.86 -1.02 -7.35
C LEU A 30 16.38 -0.79 -7.32
N ALA A 31 16.82 0.36 -6.83
CA ALA A 31 18.26 0.65 -6.71
C ALA A 31 18.96 -0.33 -5.76
N SER A 32 18.29 -0.79 -4.70
CA SER A 32 18.84 -1.81 -3.79
C SER A 32 19.05 -3.18 -4.45
N LEU A 33 18.36 -3.44 -5.57
CA LEU A 33 18.55 -4.63 -6.41
C LEU A 33 19.58 -4.41 -7.53
N GLY A 34 20.20 -3.23 -7.59
CA GLY A 34 21.12 -2.86 -8.68
C GLY A 34 20.43 -2.37 -9.95
N LEU A 35 19.11 -2.11 -9.92
CA LEU A 35 18.35 -1.60 -11.06
C LEU A 35 18.35 -0.07 -11.08
N GLU A 36 18.77 0.52 -12.19
CA GLU A 36 18.79 1.99 -12.36
C GLU A 36 17.44 2.55 -12.85
N SER A 37 16.51 1.68 -13.24
CA SER A 37 15.18 2.06 -13.73
C SER A 37 14.43 2.98 -12.78
N ARG A 38 13.76 3.98 -13.37
CA ARG A 38 12.98 5.01 -12.69
C ARG A 38 11.55 5.02 -13.24
N PRO A 39 10.77 3.96 -13.04
CA PRO A 39 9.39 3.93 -13.51
C PRO A 39 8.59 5.09 -12.93
N THR A 40 7.65 5.59 -13.72
CA THR A 40 6.66 6.59 -13.30
C THR A 40 5.34 5.89 -13.01
N VAL A 41 4.49 6.56 -12.24
CA VAL A 41 3.22 6.00 -11.78
C VAL A 41 2.11 7.00 -12.08
N SER A 42 1.03 6.48 -12.64
CA SER A 42 -0.20 7.22 -12.92
C SER A 42 -1.32 6.75 -11.99
N ALA A 43 -2.30 7.63 -11.76
CA ALA A 43 -3.46 7.35 -10.92
C ALA A 43 -4.74 7.81 -11.63
N THR A 44 -5.77 6.98 -11.58
CA THR A 44 -7.11 7.29 -12.08
C THR A 44 -8.16 6.90 -11.05
N PHE A 45 -9.32 7.52 -11.09
CA PHE A 45 -10.44 7.16 -10.22
C PHE A 45 -11.48 6.35 -10.99
N TRP A 46 -11.86 5.21 -10.43
CA TRP A 46 -12.94 4.37 -10.92
C TRP A 46 -14.16 4.51 -10.02
N SER A 47 -15.25 5.06 -10.56
CA SER A 47 -16.51 5.19 -9.82
C SER A 47 -17.36 3.94 -9.92
N PHE A 48 -17.90 3.47 -8.79
CA PHE A 48 -18.92 2.41 -8.79
C PHE A 48 -20.29 2.91 -9.27
N LEU A 49 -20.56 4.20 -9.10
CA LEU A 49 -21.85 4.81 -9.45
C LEU A 49 -21.96 5.01 -10.96
N THR A 50 -20.98 5.68 -11.57
CA THR A 50 -21.01 5.98 -13.01
C THR A 50 -20.42 4.86 -13.85
N ARG A 51 -19.61 3.99 -13.24
CA ARG A 51 -18.79 2.96 -13.94
C ARG A 51 -17.81 3.58 -14.94
N GLU A 52 -17.38 4.80 -14.67
CA GLU A 52 -16.41 5.53 -15.48
C GLU A 52 -15.05 5.59 -14.79
N CYS A 53 -14.02 5.65 -15.64
CA CYS A 53 -12.64 5.94 -15.25
C CYS A 53 -12.36 7.40 -15.58
N VAL A 54 -11.99 8.19 -14.58
CA VAL A 54 -11.72 9.62 -14.74
C VAL A 54 -10.33 9.97 -14.22
N PRO A 55 -9.68 11.00 -14.78
CA PRO A 55 -8.46 11.56 -14.21
C PRO A 55 -8.71 12.05 -12.78
N VAL A 56 -7.69 11.95 -11.93
CA VAL A 56 -7.70 12.53 -10.58
C VAL A 56 -7.00 13.87 -10.55
N ASP A 57 -7.49 14.79 -9.71
CA ASP A 57 -6.75 16.00 -9.40
C ASP A 57 -5.58 15.62 -8.45
N PRO A 58 -4.31 15.92 -8.81
CA PRO A 58 -3.18 15.64 -7.94
C PRO A 58 -3.28 16.29 -6.55
N ASP A 59 -3.96 17.43 -6.44
CA ASP A 59 -4.09 18.19 -5.19
C ASP A 59 -5.28 17.76 -4.32
N ASP A 60 -6.13 16.86 -4.82
CA ASP A 60 -7.22 16.29 -4.04
C ASP A 60 -6.69 15.53 -2.82
N LYS A 61 -7.43 15.63 -1.72
CA LYS A 61 -7.16 14.86 -0.51
C LYS A 61 -7.36 13.38 -0.79
N PHE A 62 -6.56 12.54 -0.13
CA PHE A 62 -6.58 11.09 -0.26
C PHE A 62 -7.78 10.48 0.48
N VAL A 63 -8.99 10.95 0.16
CA VAL A 63 -10.26 10.52 0.71
C VAL A 63 -11.30 10.64 -0.38
N TRP A 64 -12.15 9.61 -0.53
CA TRP A 64 -13.21 9.58 -1.52
C TRP A 64 -14.29 8.61 -1.08
N HIS A 65 -15.39 8.61 -1.82
CA HIS A 65 -16.50 7.67 -1.64
C HIS A 65 -16.83 7.02 -2.98
N ASP A 66 -17.50 5.86 -2.93
CA ASP A 66 -18.11 5.22 -4.10
C ASP A 66 -17.16 4.92 -5.28
N GLY A 67 -15.95 4.45 -4.96
CA GLY A 67 -14.98 4.04 -5.97
C GLY A 67 -13.63 3.63 -5.39
N TYR A 68 -12.65 3.51 -6.29
CA TYR A 68 -11.27 3.22 -5.95
C TYR A 68 -10.31 4.04 -6.82
N LEU A 69 -9.12 4.30 -6.29
CA LEU A 69 -8.01 4.78 -7.11
C LEU A 69 -7.29 3.59 -7.73
N TRP A 70 -7.09 3.62 -9.03
CA TRP A 70 -6.27 2.68 -9.77
C TRP A 70 -4.89 3.28 -10.01
N PHE A 71 -3.87 2.64 -9.48
CA PHE A 71 -2.47 3.01 -9.68
C PHE A 71 -1.81 2.03 -10.65
N GLU A 72 -1.12 2.58 -11.64
CA GLU A 72 -0.40 1.83 -12.65
C GLU A 72 1.01 2.37 -12.83
N VAL A 73 1.94 1.47 -13.15
CA VAL A 73 3.27 1.86 -13.59
C VAL A 73 3.19 2.16 -15.08
N ASP A 74 3.63 3.34 -15.49
CA ASP A 74 3.58 3.76 -16.90
C ASP A 74 4.34 2.74 -17.77
N ASP A 75 3.78 2.44 -18.95
CA ASP A 75 4.26 1.43 -19.91
C ASP A 75 4.21 -0.04 -19.43
N VAL A 76 3.64 -0.32 -18.24
CA VAL A 76 3.45 -1.67 -17.73
C VAL A 76 1.97 -2.03 -17.67
N LYS A 77 1.59 -3.13 -18.30
CA LYS A 77 0.20 -3.61 -18.26
C LYS A 77 -0.12 -4.19 -16.88
N GLY A 78 -0.94 -3.49 -16.11
CA GLY A 78 -1.39 -3.94 -14.81
C GLY A 78 -1.55 -2.78 -13.85
N GLY A 79 -1.83 -3.09 -12.59
CA GLY A 79 -1.98 -2.07 -11.57
C GLY A 79 -2.58 -2.61 -10.28
N THR A 80 -2.77 -1.69 -9.35
CA THR A 80 -3.26 -1.98 -8.00
C THR A 80 -4.31 -0.96 -7.61
N ASP A 81 -5.37 -1.46 -6.98
CA ASP A 81 -6.52 -0.71 -6.54
C ASP A 81 -6.39 -0.30 -5.07
N VAL A 82 -6.66 0.98 -4.77
CA VAL A 82 -6.75 1.52 -3.42
C VAL A 82 -8.18 1.92 -3.13
N TYR A 83 -8.72 1.47 -2.00
CA TYR A 83 -10.07 1.80 -1.54
C TYR A 83 -10.00 2.66 -0.30
N CYS A 84 -10.97 3.57 -0.18
CA CYS A 84 -11.20 4.39 1.00
C CYS A 84 -12.44 3.84 1.71
N VAL A 85 -12.29 3.39 2.95
CA VAL A 85 -13.35 2.69 3.68
C VAL A 85 -13.69 3.44 4.97
N SER A 86 -14.98 3.72 5.14
CA SER A 86 -15.54 4.18 6.40
C SER A 86 -16.04 3.00 7.23
N TRP A 87 -15.67 2.95 8.50
CA TRP A 87 -16.23 2.01 9.47
C TRP A 87 -16.92 2.76 10.59
N GLU A 88 -17.95 2.13 11.14
CA GLU A 88 -18.47 2.55 12.43
C GLU A 88 -17.40 2.32 13.52
N PRO A 89 -17.24 3.22 14.49
CA PRO A 89 -16.17 3.12 15.50
C PRO A 89 -16.14 1.79 16.26
N ALA A 90 -17.30 1.18 16.48
CA ALA A 90 -17.41 -0.11 17.15
C ALA A 90 -16.84 -1.27 16.30
N GLU A 91 -17.06 -1.25 14.98
CA GLU A 91 -16.54 -2.27 14.07
C GLU A 91 -15.02 -2.14 13.95
N LEU A 92 -14.52 -0.91 13.86
CA LEU A 92 -13.08 -0.64 13.86
C LEU A 92 -12.40 -1.15 15.13
N ALA A 93 -12.98 -0.93 16.31
CA ALA A 93 -12.41 -1.38 17.56
C ALA A 93 -12.24 -2.92 17.63
N VAL A 94 -13.20 -3.67 17.07
CA VAL A 94 -13.13 -5.14 16.97
C VAL A 94 -12.05 -5.57 15.98
N ASN A 95 -12.01 -4.94 14.79
CA ASN A 95 -11.01 -5.28 13.77
C ASN A 95 -9.57 -4.96 14.22
N LEU A 96 -9.40 -3.98 15.10
CA LEU A 96 -8.11 -3.61 15.67
C LEU A 96 -7.79 -4.32 17.00
N GLU A 97 -8.65 -5.23 17.48
CA GLU A 97 -8.49 -5.85 18.80
C GLU A 97 -7.19 -6.65 18.93
N GLU A 98 -6.77 -7.28 17.83
CA GLU A 98 -5.56 -8.10 17.75
C GLU A 98 -4.26 -7.27 17.67
N LEU A 99 -4.36 -5.94 17.52
CA LEU A 99 -3.18 -5.08 17.54
C LEU A 99 -2.65 -4.90 18.98
N GLU A 100 -1.32 -4.81 19.09
CA GLU A 100 -0.66 -4.40 20.33
C GLU A 100 -1.27 -3.11 20.88
N SER A 101 -1.41 -3.06 22.21
CA SER A 101 -2.22 -2.02 22.87
C SER A 101 -1.77 -0.60 22.55
N GLU A 102 -0.46 -0.36 22.45
CA GLU A 102 0.11 0.95 22.10
C GLU A 102 -0.25 1.36 20.68
N THR A 103 -0.06 0.45 19.71
CA THR A 103 -0.40 0.71 18.30
C THR A 103 -1.89 0.92 18.12
N ARG A 104 -2.71 0.07 18.75
CA ARG A 104 -4.17 0.24 18.75
C ARG A 104 -4.57 1.61 19.25
N ALA A 105 -4.03 2.05 20.40
CA ALA A 105 -4.33 3.37 20.95
C ALA A 105 -3.92 4.51 20.01
N ARG A 106 -2.78 4.35 19.32
CA ARG A 106 -2.25 5.34 18.38
C ARG A 106 -3.12 5.53 17.15
N VAL A 107 -3.67 4.47 16.57
CA VAL A 107 -4.42 4.56 15.30
C VAL A 107 -5.92 4.58 15.47
N LEU A 108 -6.46 4.05 16.57
CA LEU A 108 -7.90 4.00 16.80
C LEU A 108 -8.51 5.40 16.84
N SER A 109 -7.99 6.30 17.68
CA SER A 109 -8.57 7.65 17.81
C SER A 109 -8.50 8.46 16.52
N PRO A 110 -7.37 8.51 15.79
CA PRO A 110 -7.31 9.20 14.51
C PRO A 110 -8.19 8.59 13.44
N THR A 111 -8.20 7.26 13.31
CA THR A 111 -9.05 6.56 12.33
C THR A 111 -10.54 6.81 12.60
N VAL A 112 -10.96 6.78 13.87
CA VAL A 112 -12.33 7.14 14.27
C VAL A 112 -12.64 8.61 13.93
N THR A 113 -11.69 9.52 14.20
CA THR A 113 -11.91 10.96 13.98
C THR A 113 -12.00 11.30 12.50
N LEU A 114 -11.15 10.69 11.68
CA LEU A 114 -11.20 10.82 10.23
C LEU A 114 -12.39 10.07 9.61
N GLY A 115 -12.90 9.06 10.31
CA GLY A 115 -13.94 8.18 9.81
C GLY A 115 -13.50 7.34 8.61
N THR A 116 -12.18 7.17 8.41
CA THR A 116 -11.65 6.45 7.25
C THR A 116 -10.36 5.71 7.54
N HIS A 117 -10.18 4.59 6.85
CA HIS A 117 -8.91 3.94 6.60
C HIS A 117 -8.84 3.57 5.12
N TRP A 118 -7.71 3.02 4.67
CA TRP A 118 -7.56 2.54 3.31
C TRP A 118 -7.24 1.07 3.30
N TYR A 119 -7.61 0.38 2.23
CA TYR A 119 -6.92 -0.85 1.88
C TYR A 119 -6.40 -0.77 0.46
N VAL A 120 -5.15 -1.18 0.29
CA VAL A 120 -4.56 -1.43 -1.01
C VAL A 120 -4.83 -2.89 -1.34
N ARG A 121 -5.19 -3.20 -2.58
CA ARG A 121 -5.44 -4.55 -3.05
C ARG A 121 -4.62 -4.82 -4.31
N ARG A 122 -4.08 -6.04 -4.36
CA ARG A 122 -3.50 -6.60 -5.59
C ARG A 122 -4.37 -7.70 -6.17
N SER A 123 -4.34 -7.80 -7.49
CA SER A 123 -4.86 -8.95 -8.22
C SER A 123 -3.78 -10.01 -8.42
N ALA A 124 -4.17 -11.29 -8.58
CA ALA A 124 -3.20 -12.34 -8.87
C ALA A 124 -2.63 -12.22 -10.30
N GLY A 125 -1.37 -12.60 -10.47
CA GLY A 125 -0.70 -12.65 -11.78
C GLY A 125 -0.33 -11.27 -12.34
N GLN A 126 -0.14 -10.28 -11.48
CA GLN A 126 0.35 -8.96 -11.88
C GLN A 126 1.88 -8.99 -12.13
N PRO A 127 2.40 -8.04 -12.94
CA PRO A 127 3.84 -7.85 -13.11
C PRO A 127 4.56 -7.60 -11.77
N ALA A 128 5.85 -7.92 -11.72
CA ALA A 128 6.63 -7.84 -10.49
C ALA A 128 6.73 -6.40 -9.97
N VAL A 129 6.80 -5.40 -10.86
CA VAL A 129 6.76 -3.99 -10.45
C VAL A 129 5.43 -3.56 -9.86
N VAL A 130 4.31 -4.14 -10.29
CA VAL A 130 2.99 -3.85 -9.72
C VAL A 130 2.86 -4.47 -8.33
N GLU A 131 3.44 -5.66 -8.13
CA GLU A 131 3.54 -6.30 -6.82
C GLU A 131 4.37 -5.43 -5.86
N ALA A 132 5.48 -4.84 -6.30
CA ALA A 132 6.25 -3.88 -5.50
C ALA A 132 5.48 -2.58 -5.22
N LEU A 133 4.83 -2.00 -6.24
CA LEU A 133 4.03 -0.78 -6.14
C LEU A 133 2.94 -0.90 -5.07
N TYR A 134 2.24 -2.03 -5.06
CA TYR A 134 1.18 -2.37 -4.11
C TYR A 134 1.61 -2.19 -2.64
N GLY A 135 2.76 -2.75 -2.24
CA GLY A 135 3.25 -2.57 -0.87
C GLY A 135 3.76 -1.16 -0.57
N PHE A 136 4.44 -0.52 -1.52
CA PHE A 136 4.97 0.83 -1.31
C PHE A 136 3.89 1.92 -1.29
N LEU A 137 2.73 1.70 -1.93
CA LEU A 137 1.56 2.56 -1.75
C LEU A 137 1.06 2.50 -0.30
N ALA A 138 0.92 1.29 0.25
CA ALA A 138 0.47 1.11 1.64
C ALA A 138 1.44 1.77 2.62
N SER A 139 2.75 1.56 2.43
CA SER A 139 3.80 2.19 3.24
C SER A 139 3.79 3.71 3.12
N ALA A 140 3.68 4.27 1.91
CA ALA A 140 3.64 5.72 1.71
C ALA A 140 2.43 6.38 2.41
N LEU A 141 1.26 5.75 2.34
CA LEU A 141 0.06 6.22 3.05
C LEU A 141 0.26 6.19 4.56
N ALA A 142 0.77 5.08 5.08
CA ALA A 142 1.05 4.96 6.51
C ALA A 142 2.09 6.00 6.97
N GLU A 143 3.10 6.30 6.16
CA GLU A 143 4.12 7.30 6.51
C GLU A 143 3.57 8.72 6.56
N LEU A 144 2.85 9.13 5.53
CA LEU A 144 2.28 10.47 5.46
C LEU A 144 1.24 10.71 6.55
N THR A 145 0.56 9.65 7.00
CA THR A 145 -0.43 9.70 8.07
C THR A 145 0.11 9.26 9.43
N ARG A 146 1.42 9.01 9.56
CA ARG A 146 2.07 8.47 10.78
C ARG A 146 1.35 7.24 11.37
N GLY A 147 0.68 6.51 10.49
CA GLY A 147 -0.14 5.35 10.76
C GLY A 147 0.67 4.05 10.70
N VAL A 148 -0.06 2.96 10.46
CA VAL A 148 0.50 1.61 10.38
C VAL A 148 -0.10 0.85 9.22
N VAL A 149 0.69 -0.07 8.66
CA VAL A 149 0.24 -1.05 7.67
C VAL A 149 -0.11 -2.35 8.39
N VAL A 150 -1.25 -2.93 8.08
CA VAL A 150 -1.76 -4.19 8.62
C VAL A 150 -2.13 -5.11 7.44
N SER A 151 -1.86 -6.41 7.57
CA SER A 151 -2.27 -7.42 6.59
C SER A 151 -3.04 -8.51 7.31
N THR A 152 -4.33 -8.65 7.01
CA THR A 152 -5.23 -9.63 7.65
C THR A 152 -5.51 -10.85 6.77
N ASP A 153 -5.30 -10.76 5.45
CA ASP A 153 -5.66 -11.81 4.48
C ASP A 153 -4.46 -12.62 3.94
N GLY A 154 -3.30 -12.48 4.59
CA GLY A 154 -2.09 -13.19 4.23
C GLY A 154 -1.28 -12.56 3.09
N ALA A 155 -1.70 -11.41 2.52
CA ALA A 155 -0.82 -10.28 2.14
C ALA A 155 0.66 -10.57 1.92
N TRP A 156 1.25 -10.71 3.08
CA TRP A 156 2.55 -11.23 3.43
C TRP A 156 2.21 -12.06 4.68
N SER A 157 2.70 -13.30 4.81
CA SER A 157 2.30 -14.24 5.87
C SER A 157 2.85 -13.82 7.24
N MET A 158 2.26 -12.75 7.78
CA MET A 158 2.56 -12.21 9.10
C MET A 158 1.34 -12.42 9.97
N PRO A 159 1.37 -13.26 11.02
CA PRO A 159 0.39 -13.13 12.07
C PRO A 159 0.61 -11.75 12.72
N GLN A 160 -0.34 -10.84 12.45
CA GLN A 160 -0.61 -9.65 13.26
C GLN A 160 0.57 -8.73 13.53
N PHE A 161 1.40 -8.45 12.52
CA PHE A 161 2.35 -7.33 12.61
C PHE A 161 1.72 -6.08 11.98
N HIS A 162 1.50 -5.07 12.82
CA HIS A 162 1.47 -3.70 12.37
C HIS A 162 2.92 -3.30 12.12
N LEU A 163 3.25 -2.87 10.91
CA LEU A 163 4.56 -2.30 10.65
C LEU A 163 4.42 -0.79 10.54
N TYR A 164 5.25 -0.09 11.29
CA TYR A 164 5.56 1.27 10.97
C TYR A 164 6.23 1.29 9.59
N PRO A 165 6.01 2.33 8.78
CA PRO A 165 6.48 2.39 7.38
C PRO A 165 7.96 2.05 7.22
N ALA A 166 8.81 2.55 8.12
CA ALA A 166 10.25 2.30 8.08
C ALA A 166 10.63 0.82 8.29
N ASP A 167 9.87 0.10 9.13
CA ASP A 167 10.08 -1.33 9.34
C ASP A 167 9.47 -2.13 8.17
N PHE A 168 8.31 -1.71 7.66
CA PHE A 168 7.70 -2.28 6.47
C PHE A 168 8.65 -2.24 5.27
N ASP A 169 9.23 -1.08 4.95
CA ASP A 169 10.14 -0.91 3.82
C ASP A 169 11.42 -1.76 3.94
N ARG A 170 11.83 -2.10 5.17
CA ARG A 170 13.00 -2.93 5.43
C ARG A 170 12.74 -4.42 5.28
N GLU A 171 11.48 -4.86 5.39
CA GLU A 171 11.10 -6.27 5.37
C GLU A 171 10.37 -6.66 4.07
N TYR A 172 9.61 -5.74 3.48
CA TYR A 172 8.77 -6.03 2.33
C TYR A 172 9.61 -6.43 1.11
N LEU A 173 9.25 -7.57 0.51
CA LEU A 173 9.96 -8.19 -0.63
C LEU A 173 11.46 -8.37 -0.38
N ARG A 174 11.85 -8.65 0.88
CA ARG A 174 13.21 -9.04 1.27
C ARG A 174 13.28 -10.52 1.64
N PRO A 175 13.79 -11.40 0.76
CA PRO A 175 13.91 -12.83 1.01
C PRO A 175 14.60 -13.17 2.34
N GLU A 176 15.62 -12.42 2.70
CA GLU A 176 16.40 -12.59 3.94
C GLU A 176 15.65 -12.17 5.21
N LYS A 177 14.52 -11.47 5.06
CA LYS A 177 13.61 -11.07 6.15
C LYS A 177 12.34 -11.89 6.19
N ALA A 178 12.13 -12.77 5.21
CA ALA A 178 10.97 -13.65 5.16
C ALA A 178 10.94 -14.58 6.39
N ARG A 179 9.73 -14.82 6.91
CA ARG A 179 9.49 -15.64 8.11
C ARG A 179 9.11 -17.08 7.76
N SER A 180 8.79 -17.32 6.48
CA SER A 180 8.48 -18.63 5.94
C SER A 180 9.19 -18.86 4.60
N ASP A 181 9.36 -20.14 4.24
CA ASP A 181 9.89 -20.51 2.92
C ASP A 181 8.98 -20.04 1.78
N GLN A 182 7.67 -19.94 2.02
CA GLN A 182 6.71 -19.47 1.03
C GLN A 182 6.90 -17.99 0.73
N GLU A 183 7.02 -17.14 1.76
CA GLU A 183 7.32 -15.71 1.60
C GLU A 183 8.67 -15.49 0.95
N ARG A 184 9.70 -16.24 1.38
CA ARG A 184 11.04 -16.13 0.79
C ARG A 184 10.98 -16.38 -0.70
N ARG A 185 10.35 -17.49 -1.12
CA ARG A 185 10.19 -17.84 -2.53
C ARG A 185 9.37 -16.80 -3.30
N TRP A 186 8.31 -16.27 -2.69
CA TRP A 186 7.52 -15.22 -3.33
C TRP A 186 8.36 -13.96 -3.55
N ALA A 187 9.09 -13.50 -2.52
CA ALA A 187 9.99 -12.36 -2.63
C ALA A 187 11.09 -12.57 -3.68
N GLU A 188 11.70 -13.75 -3.72
CA GLU A 188 12.68 -14.15 -4.73
C GLU A 188 12.08 -14.11 -6.15
N GLN A 189 10.85 -14.61 -6.32
CA GLN A 189 10.14 -14.57 -7.60
C GLN A 189 9.87 -13.14 -8.06
N ILE A 190 9.42 -12.26 -7.16
CA ILE A 190 9.20 -10.86 -7.50
C ILE A 190 10.52 -10.16 -7.84
N GLN A 191 11.59 -10.37 -7.06
CA GLN A 191 12.89 -9.78 -7.38
C GLN A 191 13.45 -10.29 -8.71
N ALA A 192 13.31 -11.58 -9.02
CA ALA A 192 13.70 -12.13 -10.31
C ALA A 192 12.88 -11.52 -11.46
N GLY A 193 11.57 -11.38 -11.30
CA GLY A 193 10.71 -10.72 -12.28
C GLY A 193 11.09 -9.25 -12.51
N LEU A 194 11.47 -8.51 -11.46
CA LEU A 194 11.97 -7.14 -11.60
C LEU A 194 13.28 -7.06 -12.38
N LEU A 195 14.18 -8.04 -12.18
CA LEU A 195 15.42 -8.14 -12.97
C LEU A 195 15.13 -8.50 -14.42
N GLU A 196 14.09 -9.29 -14.71
CA GLU A 196 13.66 -9.56 -16.10
C GLU A 196 12.98 -8.34 -16.73
N GLU A 197 12.20 -7.58 -15.96
CA GLU A 197 11.49 -6.38 -16.42
C GLU A 197 12.42 -5.20 -16.68
N PHE A 198 13.51 -5.07 -15.89
CA PHE A 198 14.34 -3.86 -15.86
C PHE A 198 15.86 -4.11 -15.93
N GLY A 199 16.32 -5.35 -15.88
CA GLY A 199 17.74 -5.68 -15.99
C GLY A 199 18.17 -5.70 -17.46
N GLU A 200 19.01 -4.74 -17.84
CA GLU A 200 19.80 -4.78 -19.08
C GLU A 200 21.05 -5.65 -18.91
#